data_AF-A0A8H7RUE3-F1
#
_entry.id   AF-A0A8H7RUE3-F1
#
_cell.length_a   1.000
_cell.length_b   1.000
_cell.length_c   1.000
_cell.angle_alpha   90.00
_cell.angle_beta   90.00
_cell.angle_gamma   90.00
#
_symmetry.space_group_name_H-M   'P 1'
#
loop_
_entity.id
_entity.type
_entity.pdbx_description
1 polymer ?
#
loop_
_entity_poly.entity_id
_entity_poly.type
_entity_poly.pdbx_seq_one_letter_code
_entity_poly.pdbx_strand_id
1 'polypeptide(L)'
;MLKPIVTTIAPIILYSLFHICWLTAYTPNTWRIAQVVSIYKKGAPDNPANFHPISLTSVFRKILEYCIKTEVQTYSPELDVAQGGFRPARSTLQQALCLQELSRIHKDKYGTFPTLAFLDIQSAYNTMDREVIWNTIKSTMPPFLFAILKQLFNNVYIEVIISNATLPAILRKGSSVPQSQQSLTVPPTLDVVSLVNNTVASAPIITPIATMNCLLYADDVVLIGANKEMQDLLTKCEQHSYKLGYRWNPTKCVIVERPHSVPTKYQLHKSTIPTDTAFTYLGISPSGISKLLSVRIYTQFIRPKLEYGLAIITLNKKQQHALELVQNNCIRHIYGAHSHSSTTVMCHMHKLPSMKERTSILQIKFLLNINYLPDDSLLSLMIPHINQHSKSRWQQLKKSQLWQQLPDPKEDTTESMFKATKRLFLMNELEKKLNATTGVTNLIACRTKLLIDPILWIPMARKERSRCLRWRLGWLPGGKPKPCKTCGFPNFHKNHAIHCLHIDNRLKIEYHKTADPISYLFNLLPQSKPTSKKKIEFWKNIWPT
;
A
#
# COMPACT_ATOMS: atom_id res chain seq x y z
N MET A 1 8.61 32.15 -14.67
CA MET A 1 8.66 33.62 -14.84
C MET A 1 7.96 34.41 -13.72
N LEU A 2 6.88 33.93 -13.08
CA LEU A 2 6.17 34.72 -12.05
C LEU A 2 6.78 34.73 -10.64
N LYS A 3 7.58 33.70 -10.29
CA LYS A 3 8.17 33.52 -8.94
C LYS A 3 8.91 34.76 -8.37
N PRO A 4 9.66 35.55 -9.16
CA PRO A 4 10.37 36.73 -8.66
C PRO A 4 9.49 37.92 -8.29
N ILE A 5 8.25 37.99 -8.79
CA ILE A 5 7.35 39.15 -8.65
C ILE A 5 6.14 38.82 -7.74
N VAL A 6 6.15 37.65 -7.10
CA VAL A 6 5.06 37.18 -6.23
C VAL A 6 4.79 38.15 -5.09
N THR A 7 5.84 38.71 -4.49
CA THR A 7 5.73 39.64 -3.35
C THR A 7 5.04 40.96 -3.72
N THR A 8 5.04 41.35 -4.99
CA THR A 8 4.38 42.57 -5.47
C THR A 8 2.96 42.29 -5.97
N ILE A 9 2.78 41.20 -6.71
CA ILE A 9 1.50 40.89 -7.37
C ILE A 9 0.51 40.25 -6.40
N ALA A 10 0.97 39.36 -5.52
CA ALA A 10 0.09 38.62 -4.61
C ALA A 10 -0.68 39.56 -3.66
N PRO A 11 -0.06 40.54 -2.96
CA PRO A 11 -0.79 41.39 -2.04
C PRO A 11 -1.75 42.35 -2.74
N ILE A 12 -1.49 42.76 -3.98
CA ILE A 12 -2.35 43.74 -4.66
C ILE A 12 -3.53 43.03 -5.34
N ILE A 13 -3.26 41.97 -6.12
CA ILE A 13 -4.28 41.32 -6.93
C ILE A 13 -5.09 40.32 -6.10
N LEU A 14 -4.44 39.47 -5.29
CA LEU A 14 -5.18 38.46 -4.52
C LEU A 14 -5.95 39.10 -3.37
N TYR A 15 -5.36 40.06 -2.65
CA TYR A 15 -6.09 40.75 -1.59
C TYR A 15 -7.31 41.47 -2.15
N SER A 16 -7.15 42.32 -3.18
CA SER A 16 -8.28 43.08 -3.73
C SER A 16 -9.38 42.16 -4.25
N LEU A 17 -9.02 41.09 -4.97
CA LEU A 17 -9.97 40.11 -5.49
C LEU A 17 -10.69 39.36 -4.37
N PHE A 18 -9.96 38.85 -3.37
CA PHE A 18 -10.56 38.10 -2.26
C PHE A 18 -11.34 39.00 -1.32
N HIS A 19 -10.92 40.25 -1.14
CA HIS A 19 -11.65 41.24 -0.35
C HIS A 19 -12.99 41.58 -1.01
N ILE A 20 -13.02 41.76 -2.34
CA ILE A 20 -14.28 41.90 -3.08
C ILE A 20 -15.14 40.64 -2.93
N CYS A 21 -14.57 39.45 -3.09
CA CYS A 21 -15.31 38.19 -2.91
C CYS A 21 -15.88 38.08 -1.48
N TRP A 22 -15.13 38.54 -0.48
CA TRP A 22 -15.50 38.53 0.92
C TRP A 22 -16.66 39.49 1.21
N LEU A 23 -16.57 40.73 0.73
CA LEU A 23 -17.60 41.75 0.94
C LEU A 23 -18.90 41.45 0.18
N THR A 24 -18.80 40.96 -1.05
CA THR A 24 -19.96 40.74 -1.93
C THR A 24 -20.56 39.33 -1.82
N ALA A 25 -19.88 38.43 -1.11
CA ALA A 25 -20.16 37.00 -1.11
C ALA A 25 -20.20 36.35 -2.51
N TYR A 26 -19.55 36.96 -3.50
CA TYR A 26 -19.58 36.53 -4.90
C TYR A 26 -18.21 36.08 -5.36
N THR A 27 -18.14 34.90 -6.00
CA THR A 27 -16.92 34.37 -6.60
C THR A 27 -17.04 34.33 -8.13
N PRO A 28 -15.95 34.56 -8.88
CA PRO A 28 -15.96 34.45 -10.34
C PRO A 28 -16.55 33.13 -10.86
N ASN A 29 -17.34 33.21 -11.94
CA ASN A 29 -17.99 32.03 -12.53
C ASN A 29 -17.00 30.94 -12.94
N THR A 30 -15.82 31.32 -13.43
CA THR A 30 -14.75 30.40 -13.83
C THR A 30 -14.26 29.53 -12.68
N TRP A 31 -14.43 29.93 -11.42
CA TRP A 31 -14.03 29.15 -10.26
C TRP A 31 -14.98 27.98 -9.96
N ARG A 32 -16.16 27.99 -10.58
CA ARG A 32 -17.15 26.92 -10.51
C ARG A 32 -16.99 25.89 -11.61
N ILE A 33 -16.01 26.06 -12.50
CA ILE A 33 -15.65 25.07 -13.52
C ILE A 33 -14.55 24.17 -12.94
N ALA A 34 -14.74 22.86 -12.98
CA ALA A 34 -13.78 21.89 -12.51
C ALA A 34 -13.39 20.90 -13.62
N GLN A 35 -12.08 20.74 -13.84
CA GLN A 35 -11.56 19.80 -14.82
C GLN A 35 -11.47 18.39 -14.22
N VAL A 36 -12.22 17.43 -14.74
CA VAL A 36 -12.23 16.06 -14.22
C VAL A 36 -11.15 15.22 -14.90
N VAL A 37 -10.27 14.66 -14.07
CA VAL A 37 -9.22 13.72 -14.45
C VAL A 37 -9.46 12.39 -13.73
N SER A 38 -9.50 11.30 -14.50
CA SER A 38 -9.76 9.96 -13.96
C SER A 38 -8.46 9.27 -13.55
N ILE A 39 -8.33 8.93 -12.27
CA ILE A 39 -7.18 8.17 -11.75
C ILE A 39 -7.56 6.70 -11.61
N TYR A 40 -6.77 5.82 -12.23
CA TYR A 40 -6.99 4.38 -12.12
C TYR A 40 -6.84 3.89 -10.66
N LYS A 41 -7.85 3.21 -10.14
CA LYS A 41 -7.88 2.66 -8.77
C LYS A 41 -7.41 1.22 -8.72
N LYS A 42 -8.20 0.28 -9.27
CA LYS A 42 -7.94 -1.18 -9.29
C LYS A 42 -8.96 -1.89 -10.18
N GLY A 43 -8.62 -3.06 -10.73
CA GLY A 43 -9.55 -3.90 -11.47
C GLY A 43 -9.20 -4.02 -12.96
N ALA A 44 -10.22 -4.03 -13.82
CA ALA A 44 -10.06 -4.04 -15.26
C ALA A 44 -10.02 -2.58 -15.79
N PRO A 45 -9.00 -2.17 -16.57
CA PRO A 45 -8.83 -0.77 -17.01
C PRO A 45 -9.88 -0.26 -18.00
N ASP A 46 -10.69 -1.17 -18.56
CA ASP A 46 -11.79 -0.90 -19.49
C ASP A 46 -13.11 -0.54 -18.78
N ASN A 47 -13.22 -0.79 -17.48
CA ASN A 47 -14.41 -0.45 -16.71
C ASN A 47 -14.27 0.94 -16.04
N PRO A 48 -15.10 1.94 -16.39
CA PRO A 48 -15.05 3.27 -15.78
C PRO A 48 -15.22 3.30 -14.26
N ALA A 49 -15.93 2.33 -13.67
CA ALA A 49 -16.11 2.22 -12.21
C ALA A 49 -14.81 1.94 -11.45
N ASN A 50 -13.76 1.51 -12.16
CA ASN A 50 -12.42 1.26 -11.61
C ASN A 50 -11.54 2.52 -11.59
N PHE A 51 -12.07 3.68 -12.01
CA PHE A 51 -11.40 4.96 -11.93
C PHE A 51 -12.02 5.85 -10.85
N HIS A 52 -11.19 6.69 -10.26
CA HIS A 52 -11.56 7.74 -9.33
C HIS A 52 -11.49 9.10 -10.03
N PRO A 53 -12.63 9.76 -10.27
CA PRO A 53 -12.64 11.05 -10.96
C PRO A 53 -12.27 12.20 -10.01
N ILE A 54 -11.07 12.74 -10.17
CA ILE A 54 -10.63 13.92 -9.42
C ILE A 54 -11.02 15.18 -10.18
N SER A 55 -11.76 16.07 -9.51
CA SER A 55 -12.14 17.38 -10.05
C SER A 55 -11.08 18.41 -9.69
N LEU A 56 -10.37 18.99 -10.67
CA LEU A 56 -9.37 20.04 -10.48
C LEU A 56 -10.01 21.41 -10.61
N THR A 57 -10.04 22.17 -9.52
CA THR A 57 -10.55 23.54 -9.48
C THR A 57 -9.43 24.58 -9.74
N SER A 58 -9.85 25.80 -10.11
CA SER A 58 -8.96 26.96 -10.27
C SER A 58 -8.02 27.16 -9.09
N VAL A 59 -6.77 27.54 -9.36
CA VAL A 59 -5.76 27.85 -8.32
C VAL A 59 -6.26 28.97 -7.40
N PHE A 60 -6.88 30.01 -7.95
CA PHE A 60 -7.42 31.12 -7.16
C PHE A 60 -8.51 30.66 -6.18
N ARG A 61 -9.39 29.75 -6.60
CA ARG A 61 -10.40 29.14 -5.72
C ARG A 61 -9.76 28.38 -4.57
N LYS A 62 -8.73 27.56 -4.85
CA LYS A 62 -8.01 26.80 -3.81
C LYS A 62 -7.34 27.71 -2.78
N ILE A 63 -6.80 28.85 -3.23
CA ILE A 63 -6.21 29.84 -2.33
C ILE A 63 -7.30 30.50 -1.47
N LEU A 64 -8.43 30.93 -2.04
CA LEU A 64 -9.54 31.49 -1.25
C LEU A 64 -10.03 30.48 -0.21
N GLU A 65 -10.26 29.23 -0.61
CA GLU A 65 -10.67 28.15 0.29
C GLU A 65 -9.67 27.91 1.41
N TYR A 66 -8.38 28.03 1.12
CA TYR A 66 -7.33 27.95 2.12
C TYR A 66 -7.39 29.13 3.09
N CYS A 67 -7.64 30.34 2.60
CA CYS A 67 -7.78 31.54 3.43
C CYS A 67 -8.97 31.43 4.39
N ILE A 68 -10.14 31.00 3.91
CA ILE A 68 -11.37 30.91 4.72
C ILE A 68 -11.45 29.63 5.58
N LYS A 69 -10.51 28.69 5.40
CA LYS A 69 -10.56 27.36 6.02
C LYS A 69 -10.65 27.45 7.55
N THR A 70 -9.89 28.36 8.14
CA THR A 70 -9.82 28.50 9.61
C THR A 70 -11.17 28.98 10.14
N GLU A 71 -11.77 29.98 9.52
CA GLU A 71 -13.08 30.52 9.87
C GLU A 71 -14.16 29.45 9.72
N VAL A 72 -14.13 28.70 8.61
CA VAL A 72 -15.05 27.57 8.41
C VAL A 72 -14.91 26.56 9.54
N GLN A 73 -13.69 26.21 9.95
CA GLN A 73 -13.46 25.28 11.05
C GLN A 73 -13.93 25.83 12.40
N THR A 74 -13.76 27.12 12.65
CA THR A 74 -14.20 27.80 13.89
C THR A 74 -15.72 27.81 14.03
N TYR A 75 -16.45 28.05 12.94
CA TYR A 75 -17.92 28.14 12.97
C TYR A 75 -18.63 26.82 12.59
N SER A 76 -17.88 25.77 12.27
CA SER A 76 -18.46 24.45 12.04
C SER A 76 -18.96 23.85 13.36
N PRO A 77 -20.06 23.08 13.34
CA PRO A 77 -20.52 22.37 14.52
C PRO A 77 -19.45 21.39 15.01
N GLU A 78 -19.41 21.15 16.32
CA GLU A 78 -18.49 20.17 16.89
C GLU A 78 -18.77 18.77 16.34
N LEU A 79 -17.70 18.09 15.92
CA LEU A 79 -17.77 16.71 15.47
C LEU A 79 -17.71 15.75 16.67
N ASP A 80 -18.54 14.71 16.62
CA ASP A 80 -18.59 13.63 17.61
C ASP A 80 -17.19 13.10 17.97
N VAL A 81 -16.99 12.76 19.24
CA VAL A 81 -15.71 12.27 19.77
C VAL A 81 -15.24 11.00 19.04
N ALA A 82 -16.14 10.17 18.52
CA ALA A 82 -15.86 8.97 17.75
C ALA A 82 -15.30 9.24 16.34
N GLN A 83 -15.46 10.45 15.80
CA GLN A 83 -14.93 10.84 14.49
C GLN A 83 -13.45 11.20 14.56
N GLY A 84 -12.59 10.35 14.01
CA GLY A 84 -11.14 10.55 13.91
C GLY A 84 -10.65 11.12 12.59
N GLY A 85 -11.44 11.02 11.51
CA GLY A 85 -11.06 11.43 10.16
C GLY A 85 -11.01 12.95 10.00
N PHE A 86 -10.03 13.44 9.23
CA PHE A 86 -9.85 14.87 8.89
C PHE A 86 -9.78 15.84 10.08
N ARG A 87 -9.39 15.37 11.27
CA ARG A 87 -9.25 16.20 12.47
C ARG A 87 -7.78 16.40 12.86
N PRO A 88 -7.41 17.59 13.36
CA PRO A 88 -6.08 17.80 13.91
C PRO A 88 -5.85 16.89 15.11
N ALA A 89 -4.60 16.46 15.31
CA ALA A 89 -4.17 15.60 16.41
C ALA A 89 -4.90 14.24 16.54
N ARG A 90 -5.52 13.76 15.45
CA ARG A 90 -6.14 12.41 15.38
C ARG A 90 -5.55 11.62 14.22
N SER A 91 -4.94 10.49 14.53
CA SER A 91 -4.29 9.60 13.57
C SER A 91 -5.06 8.30 13.38
N THR A 92 -4.84 7.63 12.24
CA THR A 92 -5.39 6.29 11.98
C THR A 92 -4.93 5.27 13.03
N LEU A 93 -3.71 5.39 13.55
CA LEU A 93 -3.17 4.53 14.60
C LEU A 93 -3.91 4.71 15.93
N GLN A 94 -4.19 5.95 16.33
CA GLN A 94 -4.98 6.22 17.54
C GLN A 94 -6.39 5.62 17.43
N GLN A 95 -7.06 5.81 16.28
CA GLN A 95 -8.40 5.25 16.05
C GLN A 95 -8.41 3.72 16.13
N ALA A 96 -7.39 3.07 15.57
CA ALA A 96 -7.25 1.63 15.64
C ALA A 96 -6.90 1.11 17.04
N LEU A 97 -6.09 1.86 17.81
CA LEU A 97 -5.84 1.55 19.21
C LEU A 97 -7.12 1.65 20.03
N CYS A 98 -7.94 2.70 19.82
CA CYS A 98 -9.25 2.82 20.45
C CYS A 98 -10.14 1.61 20.15
N LEU A 99 -10.18 1.13 18.90
CA LEU A 99 -10.94 -0.07 18.54
C LEU A 99 -10.46 -1.31 19.31
N GLN A 100 -9.14 -1.47 19.45
CA GLN A 100 -8.56 -2.59 20.20
C GLN A 100 -8.89 -2.52 21.69
N GLU A 101 -8.74 -1.34 22.31
CA GLU A 101 -9.05 -1.14 23.72
C GLU A 101 -10.55 -1.28 24.00
N LEU A 102 -11.44 -0.73 23.15
CA LEU A 102 -12.88 -0.92 23.27
C LEU A 102 -13.26 -2.41 23.15
N SER A 103 -12.62 -3.14 22.23
CA SER A 103 -12.83 -4.58 22.10
C SER A 103 -12.37 -5.35 23.33
N ARG A 104 -11.27 -4.93 23.96
CA ARG A 104 -10.77 -5.52 25.21
C ARG A 104 -11.71 -5.22 26.37
N ILE A 105 -12.12 -3.96 26.54
CA ILE A 105 -13.07 -3.54 27.59
C ILE A 105 -14.39 -4.30 27.47
N HIS A 106 -14.93 -4.44 26.25
CA HIS A 106 -16.13 -5.25 26.00
C HIS A 106 -15.94 -6.71 26.42
N LYS A 107 -14.79 -7.31 26.09
CA LYS A 107 -14.46 -8.68 26.50
C LYS A 107 -14.35 -8.82 28.01
N ASP A 108 -13.75 -7.86 28.70
CA ASP A 108 -13.61 -7.88 30.15
C ASP A 108 -14.99 -7.75 30.84
N LYS A 109 -15.91 -6.97 30.26
CA LYS A 109 -17.27 -6.77 30.80
C LYS A 109 -18.22 -7.94 30.54
N TYR A 110 -18.21 -8.52 29.33
CA TYR A 110 -19.20 -9.52 28.90
C TYR A 110 -18.63 -10.94 28.73
N GLY A 111 -17.34 -11.14 29.02
CA GLY A 111 -16.64 -12.43 28.86
C GLY A 111 -16.34 -12.83 27.40
N THR A 112 -16.85 -12.08 26.42
CA THR A 112 -16.70 -12.36 24.99
C THR A 112 -16.28 -11.12 24.21
N PHE A 113 -15.42 -11.32 23.19
CA PHE A 113 -15.09 -10.23 22.25
C PHE A 113 -16.35 -9.75 21.49
N PRO A 114 -16.43 -8.46 21.14
CA PRO A 114 -17.57 -7.94 20.39
C PRO A 114 -17.57 -8.47 18.95
N THR A 115 -18.76 -8.42 18.34
CA THR A 115 -18.91 -8.44 16.89
C THR A 115 -18.59 -7.05 16.35
N LEU A 116 -17.80 -6.98 15.28
CA LEU A 116 -17.44 -5.73 14.61
C LEU A 116 -18.08 -5.68 13.23
N ALA A 117 -18.73 -4.57 12.88
CA ALA A 117 -19.21 -4.33 11.51
C ALA A 117 -18.45 -3.17 10.88
N PHE A 118 -17.64 -3.46 9.87
CA PHE A 118 -16.95 -2.46 9.06
C PHE A 118 -17.88 -2.06 7.91
N LEU A 119 -18.25 -0.78 7.86
CA LEU A 119 -19.17 -0.21 6.89
C LEU A 119 -18.45 0.80 5.98
N ASP A 120 -18.80 0.78 4.69
CA ASP A 120 -18.31 1.70 3.65
C ASP A 120 -19.50 2.47 3.08
N ILE A 121 -19.42 3.80 3.07
CA ILE A 121 -20.42 4.65 2.44
C ILE A 121 -20.24 4.60 0.91
N GLN A 122 -21.31 4.31 0.18
CA GLN A 122 -21.29 4.29 -1.28
C GLN A 122 -21.05 5.70 -1.82
N SER A 123 -19.83 5.95 -2.29
CA SER A 123 -19.47 7.22 -2.96
C SER A 123 -19.89 8.45 -2.13
N ALA A 124 -19.53 8.48 -0.84
CA ALA A 124 -19.96 9.47 0.15
C ALA A 124 -20.08 10.91 -0.40
N TYR A 125 -19.01 11.41 -1.02
CA TYR A 125 -18.94 12.77 -1.59
C TYR A 125 -19.95 13.07 -2.70
N ASN A 126 -20.41 12.03 -3.41
CA ASN A 126 -21.34 12.15 -4.53
C ASN A 126 -22.80 11.95 -4.12
N THR A 127 -23.04 11.18 -3.05
CA THR A 127 -24.39 10.78 -2.61
C THR A 127 -24.97 11.65 -1.51
N MET A 128 -24.16 12.42 -0.78
CA MET A 128 -24.67 13.30 0.28
C MET A 128 -25.60 14.37 -0.28
N ASP A 129 -26.72 14.61 0.41
CA ASP A 129 -27.59 15.73 0.11
C ASP A 129 -26.97 17.04 0.62
N ARG A 130 -26.77 18.01 -0.27
CA ARG A 130 -26.18 19.30 0.09
C ARG A 130 -27.12 20.14 0.94
N GLU A 131 -28.43 20.03 0.74
CA GLU A 131 -29.39 20.83 1.51
C GLU A 131 -29.34 20.45 2.98
N VAL A 132 -29.13 19.17 3.29
CA VAL A 132 -28.88 18.69 4.66
C VAL A 132 -27.65 19.39 5.25
N ILE A 133 -26.52 19.41 4.53
CA ILE A 133 -25.29 20.08 4.98
C ILE A 133 -25.51 21.57 5.18
N TRP A 134 -26.17 22.24 4.22
CA TRP A 134 -26.45 23.67 4.31
C TRP A 134 -27.34 24.00 5.51
N ASN A 135 -28.37 23.20 5.77
CA ASN A 135 -29.25 23.40 6.91
C ASN A 135 -28.51 23.22 8.25
N THR A 136 -27.56 22.27 8.34
CA THR A 136 -26.76 22.06 9.55
C THR A 136 -25.82 23.23 9.85
N ILE A 137 -25.14 23.78 8.85
CA ILE A 137 -24.15 24.85 9.08
C ILE A 137 -24.75 26.25 9.10
N LYS A 138 -25.97 26.44 8.56
CA LYS A 138 -26.64 27.74 8.49
C LYS A 138 -26.87 28.36 9.87
N SER A 139 -27.09 27.53 10.90
CA SER A 139 -27.32 28.01 12.27
C SER A 139 -26.04 28.39 13.01
N THR A 140 -24.88 27.88 12.60
CA THR A 140 -23.61 28.10 13.30
C THR A 140 -22.69 29.09 12.59
N MET A 141 -22.85 29.26 11.27
CA MET A 141 -21.97 30.10 10.45
C MET A 141 -22.51 31.52 10.24
N PRO A 142 -21.63 32.54 10.21
CA PRO A 142 -22.00 33.89 9.80
C PRO A 142 -22.61 33.92 8.38
N PRO A 143 -23.61 34.80 8.11
CA PRO A 143 -24.30 34.83 6.82
C PRO A 143 -23.39 35.02 5.62
N PHE A 144 -22.34 35.84 5.74
CA PHE A 144 -21.39 36.09 4.65
C PHE A 144 -20.57 34.85 4.30
N LEU A 145 -20.09 34.11 5.32
CA LEU A 145 -19.28 32.91 5.14
C LEU A 145 -20.11 31.79 4.52
N PHE A 146 -21.34 31.63 5.03
CA PHE A 146 -22.33 30.73 4.46
C PHE A 146 -22.63 31.04 2.99
N ALA A 147 -22.82 32.32 2.64
CA ALA A 147 -23.10 32.73 1.27
C ALA A 147 -21.94 32.44 0.31
N ILE A 148 -20.69 32.74 0.71
CA ILE A 148 -19.49 32.42 -0.09
C ILE A 148 -19.35 30.92 -0.30
N LEU A 149 -19.51 30.12 0.76
CA LEU A 149 -19.45 28.66 0.66
C LEU A 149 -20.54 28.13 -0.27
N LYS A 150 -21.79 28.57 -0.07
CA LYS A 150 -22.91 28.16 -0.92
C LYS A 150 -22.64 28.52 -2.39
N GLN A 151 -22.05 29.69 -2.66
CA GLN A 151 -21.68 30.10 -4.02
C GLN A 151 -20.59 29.22 -4.63
N LEU A 152 -19.57 28.82 -3.87
CA LEU A 152 -18.48 27.95 -4.34
C LEU A 152 -18.95 26.53 -4.73
N PHE A 153 -20.03 26.06 -4.11
CA PHE A 153 -20.53 24.69 -4.28
C PHE A 153 -21.84 24.58 -5.08
N ASN A 154 -22.54 25.70 -5.34
CA ASN A 154 -23.70 25.74 -6.21
C ASN A 154 -23.30 25.91 -7.69
N ASN A 155 -24.04 25.27 -8.59
CA ASN A 155 -23.87 25.38 -10.05
C ASN A 155 -22.41 25.14 -10.50
N VAL A 156 -21.83 24.04 -10.02
CA VAL A 156 -20.49 23.59 -10.44
C VAL A 156 -20.60 22.93 -11.81
N TYR A 157 -19.78 23.36 -12.75
CA TYR A 157 -19.64 22.80 -14.10
C TYR A 157 -18.44 21.87 -14.14
N ILE A 158 -18.51 20.80 -14.94
CA ILE A 158 -17.39 19.90 -15.20
C ILE A 158 -16.95 20.03 -16.65
N GLU A 159 -15.65 20.10 -16.85
CA GLU A 159 -15.00 19.83 -18.14
C GLU A 159 -14.22 18.52 -18.03
N VAL A 160 -14.35 17.65 -19.03
CA VAL A 160 -13.57 16.40 -19.08
C VAL A 160 -12.42 16.57 -20.06
N ILE A 161 -11.21 16.26 -19.62
CA ILE A 161 -10.02 16.24 -20.48
C ILE A 161 -9.77 14.81 -20.94
N ILE A 162 -9.84 14.58 -22.25
CA ILE A 162 -9.52 13.29 -22.87
C ILE A 162 -8.42 13.55 -23.90
N SER A 163 -7.26 12.90 -23.74
CA SER A 163 -6.14 13.01 -24.69
C SER A 163 -5.72 14.46 -25.00
N ASN A 164 -5.66 15.32 -23.97
CA ASN A 164 -5.35 16.76 -24.06
C ASN A 164 -6.37 17.61 -24.84
N ALA A 165 -7.53 17.05 -25.21
CA ALA A 165 -8.67 17.81 -25.72
C ALA A 165 -9.70 18.03 -24.62
N THR A 166 -10.22 19.25 -24.53
CA THR A 166 -11.25 19.64 -23.54
C THR A 166 -12.62 19.55 -24.18
N LEU A 167 -13.52 18.79 -23.55
CA LEU A 167 -14.94 18.77 -23.93
C LEU A 167 -15.68 19.98 -23.32
N PRO A 168 -16.80 20.44 -23.93
CA PRO A 168 -17.58 21.55 -23.40
C PRO A 168 -18.00 21.34 -21.95
N ALA A 169 -18.04 22.43 -21.16
CA ALA A 169 -18.44 22.39 -19.77
C ALA A 169 -19.91 21.96 -19.64
N ILE A 170 -20.15 20.84 -18.94
CA ILE A 170 -21.49 20.33 -18.67
C ILE A 170 -21.86 20.68 -17.23
N LEU A 171 -23.07 21.21 -17.02
CA LEU A 171 -23.61 21.42 -15.67
C LEU A 171 -23.64 20.09 -14.93
N ARG A 172 -22.97 20.03 -13.78
CA ARG A 172 -22.99 18.83 -12.94
C ARG A 172 -24.37 18.70 -12.29
N LYS A 173 -25.28 17.95 -12.91
CA LYS A 173 -26.55 17.54 -12.30
C LYS A 173 -26.25 16.56 -11.15
N GLY A 174 -26.27 17.05 -9.92
CA GLY A 174 -26.17 16.21 -8.72
C GLY A 174 -25.38 16.82 -7.56
N SER A 175 -25.65 16.34 -6.35
CA SER A 175 -25.18 16.82 -5.04
C SER A 175 -23.70 16.60 -4.73
N SER A 176 -22.88 16.27 -5.73
CA SER A 176 -21.48 15.90 -5.55
C SER A 176 -20.50 17.08 -5.31
N VAL A 177 -19.74 17.00 -4.22
CA VAL A 177 -18.64 17.92 -3.88
C VAL A 177 -17.40 17.62 -4.75
N PRO A 178 -16.71 18.61 -5.34
CA PRO A 178 -15.46 18.40 -6.07
C PRO A 178 -14.41 17.68 -5.21
N GLN A 179 -13.93 16.52 -5.67
CA GLN A 179 -13.01 15.65 -4.90
C GLN A 179 -11.65 16.29 -4.54
N SER A 180 -11.22 17.39 -5.19
CA SER A 180 -9.95 18.06 -4.83
C SER A 180 -10.00 18.86 -3.53
N GLN A 181 -11.13 18.90 -2.84
CA GLN A 181 -11.35 19.71 -1.65
C GLN A 181 -11.62 18.83 -0.43
N GLN A 182 -10.58 18.12 0.00
CA GLN A 182 -10.56 17.28 1.21
C GLN A 182 -10.56 18.08 2.53
N SER A 183 -11.15 19.29 2.55
CA SER A 183 -11.21 20.12 3.78
C SER A 183 -12.59 20.69 4.09
N LEU A 184 -13.63 20.34 3.33
CA LEU A 184 -15.00 20.82 3.57
C LEU A 184 -16.05 19.69 3.65
N THR A 185 -15.61 18.44 3.81
CA THR A 185 -16.50 17.37 4.25
C THR A 185 -16.66 17.50 5.77
N VAL A 186 -17.68 18.23 6.18
CA VAL A 186 -18.36 17.92 7.44
C VAL A 186 -19.26 16.73 7.11
N PRO A 187 -18.99 15.49 7.54
CA PRO A 187 -20.09 14.58 7.79
C PRO A 187 -20.82 15.17 9.02
N PRO A 188 -22.07 15.63 8.88
CA PRO A 188 -22.85 16.05 10.04
C PRO A 188 -22.91 14.89 11.03
N THR A 189 -22.64 15.24 12.28
CA THR A 189 -23.14 14.62 13.52
C THR A 189 -23.99 13.38 13.29
N LEU A 190 -23.34 12.22 13.33
CA LEU A 190 -23.99 11.09 13.96
C LEU A 190 -24.05 11.51 15.43
N ASP A 191 -25.19 12.04 15.88
CA ASP A 191 -25.50 12.16 17.31
C ASP A 191 -25.59 10.75 17.88
N VAL A 192 -24.46 10.03 17.95
CA VAL A 192 -24.39 8.69 18.54
C VAL A 192 -24.56 8.81 20.04
N VAL A 193 -24.23 9.98 20.60
CA VAL A 193 -24.50 10.32 22.00
C VAL A 193 -26.00 10.33 22.32
N SER A 194 -26.88 10.59 21.36
CA SER A 194 -28.34 10.49 21.58
C SER A 194 -28.88 9.05 21.57
N LEU A 195 -28.08 8.07 21.12
CA LEU A 195 -28.54 6.71 20.84
C LEU A 195 -28.47 5.74 22.02
N VAL A 196 -28.10 6.19 23.23
CA VAL A 196 -28.13 5.36 24.47
C VAL A 196 -28.63 6.10 25.73
N ASN A 197 -28.87 7.42 25.72
CA ASN A 197 -29.11 8.17 26.97
C ASN A 197 -30.54 8.13 27.56
N ASN A 198 -31.39 7.19 27.19
CA ASN A 198 -32.73 7.08 27.80
C ASN A 198 -32.85 6.14 29.01
N THR A 199 -31.76 5.62 29.59
CA THR A 199 -31.90 4.72 30.76
C THR A 199 -30.99 4.92 31.96
N VAL A 200 -30.08 5.89 32.03
CA VAL A 200 -29.32 6.12 33.27
C VAL A 200 -29.05 7.59 33.51
N ALA A 201 -30.04 8.27 34.11
CA ALA A 201 -29.77 9.51 34.83
C ALA A 201 -28.86 9.18 36.03
N SER A 202 -27.82 10.00 36.26
CA SER A 202 -26.88 9.96 37.38
C SER A 202 -25.77 8.89 37.37
N ALA A 203 -24.66 9.15 36.65
CA ALA A 203 -23.36 8.56 36.96
C ALA A 203 -22.21 9.48 36.52
N PRO A 204 -21.10 9.56 37.28
CA PRO A 204 -20.00 10.49 37.03
C PRO A 204 -19.23 10.14 35.74
N ILE A 205 -18.44 11.10 35.26
CA ILE A 205 -17.73 11.29 33.96
C ILE A 205 -16.94 10.07 33.39
N ILE A 206 -16.89 8.93 34.09
CA ILE A 206 -16.24 7.67 33.69
C ILE A 206 -17.10 6.84 32.71
N THR A 207 -18.39 7.15 32.56
CA THR A 207 -19.37 6.38 31.78
C THR A 207 -19.37 6.49 30.23
N PRO A 208 -18.78 7.48 29.53
CA PRO A 208 -18.96 7.57 28.07
C PRO A 208 -18.23 6.47 27.28
N ILE A 209 -17.14 5.91 27.83
CA ILE A 209 -16.31 4.92 27.12
C ILE A 209 -17.00 3.55 27.09
N ALA A 210 -17.78 3.21 28.12
CA ALA A 210 -18.44 1.91 28.25
C ALA A 210 -19.66 1.72 27.32
N THR A 211 -20.10 2.79 26.64
CA THR A 211 -21.26 2.81 25.74
C THR A 211 -20.92 3.15 24.28
N MET A 212 -19.63 3.37 23.97
CA MET A 212 -19.16 3.65 22.61
C MET A 212 -19.34 2.42 21.71
N ASN A 213 -20.33 2.48 20.84
CA ASN A 213 -20.69 1.42 19.89
C ASN A 213 -20.21 1.70 18.46
N CYS A 214 -19.47 2.79 18.22
CA CYS A 214 -18.95 3.08 16.90
C CYS A 214 -17.65 3.88 16.91
N LEU A 215 -16.92 3.79 15.80
CA LEU A 215 -15.76 4.61 15.47
C LEU A 215 -15.86 5.04 14.01
N LEU A 216 -15.59 6.32 13.75
CA LEU A 216 -15.71 6.92 12.42
C LEU A 216 -14.35 7.45 11.97
N TYR A 217 -13.99 7.21 10.72
CA TYR A 217 -12.83 7.83 10.10
C TYR A 217 -13.19 8.23 8.67
N ALA A 218 -13.70 9.46 8.51
CA ALA A 218 -14.32 9.92 7.27
C ALA A 218 -15.49 9.00 6.86
N ASP A 219 -15.38 8.31 5.73
CA ASP A 219 -16.38 7.37 5.18
C ASP A 219 -16.24 5.93 5.70
N ASP A 220 -15.12 5.60 6.36
CA ASP A 220 -14.91 4.30 7.01
C ASP A 220 -15.57 4.32 8.40
N VAL A 221 -16.54 3.43 8.62
CA VAL A 221 -17.28 3.32 9.89
C VAL A 221 -17.11 1.93 10.48
N VAL A 222 -16.93 1.84 11.79
CA VAL A 222 -16.90 0.57 12.52
C VAL A 222 -17.96 0.60 13.60
N LEU A 223 -18.84 -0.39 13.61
CA LEU A 223 -19.76 -0.65 14.72
C LEU A 223 -19.18 -1.72 15.64
N ILE A 224 -19.43 -1.57 16.93
CA ILE A 224 -18.94 -2.41 18.02
C ILE A 224 -20.15 -2.79 18.86
N GLY A 225 -20.44 -4.09 18.99
CA GLY A 225 -21.55 -4.54 19.82
C GLY A 225 -21.59 -6.05 20.00
N ALA A 226 -22.52 -6.53 20.81
CA ALA A 226 -22.77 -7.96 20.93
C ALA A 226 -23.39 -8.52 19.63
N ASN A 227 -23.17 -9.81 19.36
CA ASN A 227 -23.73 -10.50 18.19
C ASN A 227 -25.26 -10.30 18.06
N LYS A 228 -25.99 -10.38 19.18
CA LYS A 228 -27.46 -10.19 19.22
C LYS A 228 -27.92 -8.77 18.89
N GLU A 229 -27.10 -7.76 19.18
CA GLU A 229 -27.43 -6.33 19.02
C GLU A 229 -27.01 -5.78 17.66
N MET A 230 -26.11 -6.48 16.96
CA MET A 230 -25.48 -5.96 15.74
C MET A 230 -26.49 -5.72 14.61
N GLN A 231 -27.52 -6.56 14.46
CA GLN A 231 -28.55 -6.34 13.44
C GLN A 231 -29.38 -5.08 13.72
N ASP A 232 -29.65 -4.77 14.98
CA ASP A 232 -30.38 -3.56 15.36
C ASP A 232 -29.53 -2.30 15.09
N LEU A 233 -28.23 -2.37 15.37
CA LEU A 233 -27.29 -1.29 15.04
C LEU A 233 -27.23 -1.04 13.53
N LEU A 234 -27.16 -2.10 12.71
CA LEU A 234 -27.18 -2.00 11.25
C LEU A 234 -28.48 -1.36 10.74
N THR A 235 -29.61 -1.75 11.31
CA THR A 235 -30.93 -1.21 10.96
C THR A 235 -31.04 0.28 11.27
N LYS A 236 -30.49 0.72 12.41
CA LYS A 236 -30.40 2.14 12.78
C LYS A 236 -29.49 2.92 11.82
N CYS A 237 -28.33 2.37 11.45
CA CYS A 237 -27.44 2.97 10.46
C CYS A 237 -28.10 3.08 9.08
N GLU A 238 -28.93 2.12 8.71
CA GLU A 238 -29.71 2.13 7.48
C GLU A 238 -30.77 3.26 7.49
N GLN A 239 -31.58 3.36 8.57
CA GLN A 239 -32.55 4.45 8.74
C GLN A 239 -31.89 5.83 8.71
N HIS A 240 -30.76 5.97 9.39
CA HIS A 240 -29.97 7.20 9.39
C HIS A 240 -29.48 7.58 7.99
N SER A 241 -29.03 6.59 7.20
CA SER A 241 -28.62 6.82 5.81
C SER A 241 -29.76 7.35 4.94
N TYR A 242 -30.98 6.82 5.12
CA TYR A 242 -32.17 7.32 4.43
C TYR A 242 -32.47 8.77 4.79
N LYS A 243 -32.42 9.12 6.09
CA LYS A 243 -32.68 10.47 6.59
C LYS A 243 -31.71 11.52 6.03
N LEU A 244 -30.43 11.20 5.94
CA LEU A 244 -29.39 12.14 5.48
C LEU A 244 -29.06 12.04 3.98
N GLY A 245 -29.76 11.19 3.25
CA GLY A 245 -29.64 11.08 1.79
C GLY A 245 -28.44 10.27 1.27
N TYR A 246 -27.57 9.74 2.13
CA TYR A 246 -26.45 8.87 1.71
C TYR A 246 -26.83 7.38 1.74
N ARG A 247 -26.01 6.49 1.16
CA ARG A 247 -26.25 5.03 1.17
C ARG A 247 -24.99 4.27 1.54
N TRP A 248 -25.18 3.11 2.17
CA TRP A 248 -24.09 2.18 2.44
C TRP A 248 -23.79 1.32 1.21
N ASN A 249 -22.58 0.76 1.14
CA ASN A 249 -22.18 -0.20 0.11
C ASN A 249 -22.03 -1.62 0.70
N PRO A 250 -23.10 -2.44 0.72
CA PRO A 250 -23.06 -3.77 1.34
C PRO A 250 -21.95 -4.67 0.79
N THR A 251 -21.56 -4.52 -0.48
CA THR A 251 -20.54 -5.36 -1.12
C THR A 251 -19.12 -5.13 -0.60
N LYS A 252 -18.89 -4.00 0.09
CA LYS A 252 -17.61 -3.67 0.71
C LYS A 252 -17.66 -3.71 2.24
N CYS A 253 -18.85 -3.79 2.82
CA CYS A 253 -19.00 -3.99 4.25
C CYS A 253 -18.55 -5.40 4.63
N VAL A 254 -18.03 -5.57 5.84
CA VAL A 254 -17.57 -6.86 6.37
C VAL A 254 -17.93 -6.96 7.85
N ILE A 255 -18.48 -8.11 8.25
CA ILE A 255 -18.62 -8.47 9.66
C ILE A 255 -17.40 -9.25 10.12
N VAL A 256 -16.79 -8.85 11.23
CA VAL A 256 -15.74 -9.61 11.90
C VAL A 256 -16.27 -10.10 13.23
N GLU A 257 -16.42 -11.42 13.32
CA GLU A 257 -16.78 -12.10 14.56
C GLU A 257 -15.92 -13.37 14.74
N ARG A 258 -15.93 -13.91 15.95
CA ARG A 258 -15.32 -15.23 16.17
C ARG A 258 -16.16 -16.33 15.53
N PRO A 259 -15.56 -17.44 15.08
CA PRO A 259 -16.32 -18.58 14.60
C PRO A 259 -17.23 -19.13 15.71
N HIS A 260 -18.54 -19.14 15.49
CA HIS A 260 -19.54 -19.78 16.34
C HIS A 260 -20.02 -21.09 15.68
N SER A 261 -20.64 -21.98 16.47
CA SER A 261 -21.23 -23.23 15.97
C SER A 261 -22.39 -22.99 14.98
N VAL A 262 -23.07 -21.83 15.04
CA VAL A 262 -24.08 -21.40 14.07
C VAL A 262 -23.70 -20.00 13.54
N PRO A 263 -23.40 -19.84 12.24
CA PRO A 263 -23.08 -18.54 11.67
C PRO A 263 -24.32 -17.63 11.65
N THR A 264 -24.21 -16.45 12.26
CA THR A 264 -25.28 -15.44 12.24
C THR A 264 -25.20 -14.66 10.93
N LYS A 265 -26.33 -14.49 10.24
CA LYS A 265 -26.39 -13.72 8.99
C LYS A 265 -26.90 -12.32 9.28
N TYR A 266 -26.11 -11.31 8.93
CA TYR A 266 -26.46 -9.91 9.08
C TYR A 266 -26.85 -9.29 7.74
N GLN A 267 -27.81 -8.37 7.77
CA GLN A 267 -28.33 -7.70 6.58
C GLN A 267 -28.21 -6.17 6.68
N LEU A 268 -27.92 -5.55 5.54
CA LEU A 268 -27.94 -4.10 5.35
C LEU A 268 -28.54 -3.80 3.97
N HIS A 269 -29.58 -2.97 3.89
CA HIS A 269 -30.33 -2.74 2.65
C HIS A 269 -30.83 -4.06 2.02
N LYS A 270 -31.33 -4.99 2.85
CA LYS A 270 -31.76 -6.34 2.48
C LYS A 270 -30.68 -7.22 1.81
N SER A 271 -29.43 -6.77 1.82
CA SER A 271 -28.28 -7.51 1.29
C SER A 271 -27.50 -8.14 2.43
N THR A 272 -27.12 -9.41 2.30
CA THR A 272 -26.31 -10.09 3.32
C THR A 272 -24.86 -9.58 3.28
N ILE A 273 -24.34 -9.17 4.45
CA ILE A 273 -22.94 -8.76 4.59
C ILE A 273 -22.07 -10.00 4.77
N PRO A 274 -20.92 -10.13 4.07
CA PRO A 274 -19.99 -11.22 4.29
C PRO A 274 -19.36 -11.16 5.69
N THR A 275 -19.22 -12.34 6.31
CA THR A 275 -18.49 -12.51 7.57
C THR A 275 -17.07 -13.01 7.30
N ASP A 276 -16.07 -12.38 7.93
CA ASP A 276 -14.66 -12.76 7.84
C ASP A 276 -14.05 -12.85 9.25
N THR A 277 -12.94 -13.55 9.37
CA THR A 277 -12.15 -13.68 10.60
C THR A 277 -11.17 -12.52 10.79
N ALA A 278 -10.87 -11.75 9.74
CA ALA A 278 -9.97 -10.62 9.78
C ALA A 278 -10.34 -9.54 8.75
N PHE A 279 -10.09 -8.27 9.08
CA PHE A 279 -10.29 -7.14 8.18
C PHE A 279 -9.12 -6.15 8.29
N THR A 280 -8.77 -5.48 7.19
CA THR A 280 -7.72 -4.45 7.17
C THR A 280 -8.36 -3.09 7.42
N TYR A 281 -8.32 -2.62 8.66
CA TYR A 281 -8.89 -1.34 9.06
C TYR A 281 -7.84 -0.21 8.98
N LEU A 282 -8.15 0.90 8.31
CA LEU A 282 -7.30 2.08 8.16
C LEU A 282 -5.86 1.79 7.70
N GLY A 283 -5.70 0.79 6.82
CA GLY A 283 -4.39 0.36 6.31
C GLY A 283 -3.57 -0.49 7.27
N ILE A 284 -4.08 -0.79 8.47
CA ILE A 284 -3.43 -1.68 9.43
C ILE A 284 -3.77 -3.11 9.02
N SER A 285 -2.81 -3.75 8.33
CA SER A 285 -2.89 -5.17 8.01
C SER A 285 -2.60 -5.98 9.28
N PRO A 286 -3.54 -6.79 9.79
CA PRO A 286 -3.24 -7.73 10.88
C PRO A 286 -2.17 -8.76 10.48
N SER A 287 -1.93 -8.93 9.18
CA SER A 287 -0.93 -9.85 8.63
C SER A 287 0.44 -9.21 8.38
N GLY A 288 0.58 -7.89 8.58
CA GLY A 288 1.76 -7.11 8.22
C GLY A 288 1.90 -6.91 6.71
N ILE A 289 3.07 -6.42 6.29
CA ILE A 289 3.43 -6.22 4.87
C ILE A 289 3.93 -7.55 4.28
N SER A 290 3.54 -7.86 3.05
CA SER A 290 4.03 -9.06 2.35
C SER A 290 5.54 -8.97 2.11
N LYS A 291 6.25 -10.11 2.10
CA LYS A 291 7.71 -10.14 1.94
C LYS A 291 8.14 -9.50 0.61
N LEU A 292 7.35 -9.74 -0.45
CA LEU A 292 7.54 -9.09 -1.75
C LEU A 292 7.45 -7.57 -1.66
N LEU A 293 6.42 -7.05 -0.98
CA LEU A 293 6.27 -5.61 -0.82
C LEU A 293 7.38 -5.02 0.05
N SER A 294 7.78 -5.70 1.13
CA SER A 294 8.91 -5.28 1.97
C SER A 294 10.23 -5.21 1.20
N VAL A 295 10.55 -6.20 0.36
CA VAL A 295 11.76 -6.14 -0.49
C VAL A 295 11.64 -5.03 -1.54
N ARG A 296 10.44 -4.80 -2.12
CA ARG A 296 10.23 -3.67 -3.04
C ARG A 296 10.45 -2.32 -2.36
N ILE A 297 9.95 -2.13 -1.15
CA ILE A 297 10.19 -0.93 -0.32
C ILE A 297 11.68 -0.75 -0.09
N TYR A 298 12.39 -1.82 0.31
CA TYR A 298 13.84 -1.78 0.46
C TYR A 298 14.53 -1.37 -0.84
N THR A 299 14.21 -1.97 -1.98
CA THR A 299 14.84 -1.63 -3.27
C THR A 299 14.51 -0.23 -3.77
N GLN A 300 13.37 0.34 -3.39
CA GLN A 300 12.89 1.64 -3.89
C GLN A 300 13.31 2.81 -3.00
N PHE A 301 13.42 2.62 -1.69
CA PHE A 301 13.61 3.72 -0.74
C PHE A 301 14.91 3.62 0.07
N ILE A 302 15.33 2.41 0.42
CA ILE A 302 16.50 2.20 1.30
C ILE A 302 17.75 1.98 0.46
N ARG A 303 17.71 1.02 -0.46
CA ARG A 303 18.85 0.66 -1.30
C ARG A 303 19.39 1.83 -2.14
N PRO A 304 18.58 2.73 -2.73
CA PRO A 304 19.13 3.86 -3.49
C PRO A 304 20.06 4.77 -2.69
N LYS A 305 19.83 4.90 -1.37
CA LYS A 305 20.75 5.63 -0.47
C LYS A 305 22.12 4.96 -0.36
N LEU A 306 22.16 3.63 -0.45
CA LEU A 306 23.40 2.84 -0.48
C LEU A 306 24.08 2.86 -1.85
N GLU A 307 23.30 3.04 -2.92
CA GLU A 307 23.76 3.02 -4.31
C GLU A 307 24.35 4.36 -4.78
N TYR A 308 24.05 5.45 -4.08
CA TYR A 308 24.54 6.78 -4.45
C TYR A 308 26.07 6.81 -4.50
N GLY A 309 26.62 7.18 -5.67
CA GLY A 309 28.07 7.20 -5.92
C GLY A 309 28.71 5.88 -6.32
N LEU A 310 28.05 4.72 -6.17
CA LEU A 310 28.63 3.41 -6.55
C LEU A 310 28.89 3.28 -8.06
N ALA A 311 28.23 4.09 -8.87
CA ALA A 311 28.44 4.15 -10.31
C ALA A 311 29.86 4.62 -10.72
N ILE A 312 30.55 5.37 -9.85
CA ILE A 312 31.83 6.02 -10.17
C ILE A 312 32.97 5.64 -9.22
N ILE A 313 32.68 4.86 -8.18
CA ILE A 313 33.66 4.44 -7.17
C ILE A 313 34.00 2.96 -7.35
N THR A 314 35.29 2.63 -7.24
CA THR A 314 35.78 1.26 -7.07
C THR A 314 35.93 0.97 -5.58
N LEU A 315 35.20 -0.03 -5.08
CA LEU A 315 35.22 -0.39 -3.66
C LEU A 315 36.32 -1.42 -3.37
N ASN A 316 36.97 -1.27 -2.23
CA ASN A 316 37.84 -2.34 -1.70
C ASN A 316 36.99 -3.46 -1.05
N LYS A 317 37.63 -4.59 -0.73
CA LYS A 317 36.96 -5.77 -0.14
C LYS A 317 36.20 -5.43 1.17
N LYS A 318 36.76 -4.56 2.02
CA LYS A 318 36.16 -4.16 3.31
C LYS A 318 34.88 -3.34 3.10
N GLN A 319 34.92 -2.35 2.21
CA GLN A 319 33.77 -1.51 1.87
C GLN A 319 32.67 -2.33 1.19
N GLN A 320 33.04 -3.22 0.27
CA GLN A 320 32.10 -4.11 -0.38
C GLN A 320 31.41 -5.05 0.65
N HIS A 321 32.19 -5.61 1.58
CA HIS A 321 31.64 -6.43 2.67
C HIS A 321 30.68 -5.63 3.56
N ALA A 322 31.00 -4.38 3.90
CA ALA A 322 30.13 -3.52 4.70
C ALA A 322 28.78 -3.27 4.01
N LEU A 323 28.77 -2.98 2.70
CA LEU A 323 27.53 -2.80 1.95
C LEU A 323 26.69 -4.09 1.89
N GLU A 324 27.34 -5.24 1.68
CA GLU A 324 26.65 -6.53 1.72
C GLU A 324 26.07 -6.82 3.10
N LEU A 325 26.78 -6.47 4.17
CA LEU A 325 26.28 -6.65 5.54
C LEU A 325 25.02 -5.83 5.78
N VAL A 326 24.96 -4.58 5.33
CA VAL A 326 23.76 -3.72 5.44
C VAL A 326 22.59 -4.36 4.68
N GLN A 327 22.79 -4.77 3.42
CA GLN A 327 21.77 -5.48 2.66
C GLN A 327 21.29 -6.74 3.37
N ASN A 328 22.23 -7.56 3.84
CA ASN A 328 21.94 -8.82 4.51
C ASN A 328 21.11 -8.60 5.77
N ASN A 329 21.41 -7.57 6.56
CA ASN A 329 20.64 -7.21 7.74
C ASN A 329 19.21 -6.79 7.36
N CYS A 330 19.03 -5.92 6.36
CA CYS A 330 17.70 -5.54 5.88
C CYS A 330 16.88 -6.76 5.44
N ILE A 331 17.48 -7.68 4.69
CA ILE A 331 16.79 -8.88 4.20
C ILE A 331 16.46 -9.84 5.37
N ARG A 332 17.35 -9.99 6.36
CA ARG A 332 17.05 -10.78 7.57
C ARG A 332 15.87 -10.20 8.34
N HIS A 333 15.82 -8.88 8.53
CA HIS A 333 14.69 -8.21 9.19
C HIS A 333 13.36 -8.46 8.46
N ILE A 334 13.36 -8.40 7.13
CA ILE A 334 12.15 -8.67 6.31
C ILE A 334 11.64 -10.11 6.53
N TYR A 335 12.53 -11.06 6.72
CA TYR A 335 12.19 -12.47 6.94
C TYR A 335 11.97 -12.83 8.42
N GLY A 336 12.26 -11.93 9.36
CA GLY A 336 12.34 -12.27 10.79
C GLY A 336 13.39 -13.35 11.07
N ALA A 337 14.52 -13.29 10.34
CA ALA A 337 15.60 -14.27 10.39
C ALA A 337 16.56 -13.99 11.56
N HIS A 338 17.31 -15.02 11.99
CA HIS A 338 18.41 -14.85 12.93
C HIS A 338 19.58 -14.09 12.27
N SER A 339 20.43 -13.44 13.08
CA SER A 339 21.62 -12.70 12.64
C SER A 339 22.58 -13.50 11.75
N HIS A 340 22.67 -14.81 11.97
CA HIS A 340 23.57 -15.73 11.24
C HIS A 340 22.87 -16.48 10.09
N SER A 341 21.58 -16.22 9.86
CA SER A 341 20.88 -16.85 8.74
C SER A 341 21.49 -16.43 7.41
N SER A 342 21.70 -17.40 6.54
CA SER A 342 22.13 -17.15 5.16
C SER A 342 21.06 -16.37 4.40
N THR A 343 21.48 -15.30 3.75
CA THR A 343 20.61 -14.41 2.96
C THR A 343 20.61 -14.77 1.48
N THR A 344 21.50 -15.67 1.03
CA THR A 344 21.65 -16.05 -0.38
C THR A 344 20.34 -16.56 -0.97
N VAL A 345 19.65 -17.46 -0.28
CA VAL A 345 18.33 -17.98 -0.69
C VAL A 345 17.28 -16.88 -0.65
N MET A 346 17.29 -16.02 0.37
CA MET A 346 16.32 -14.92 0.52
C MET A 346 16.39 -13.93 -0.64
N CYS A 347 17.61 -13.58 -1.06
CA CYS A 347 17.91 -12.74 -2.20
C CYS A 347 17.53 -13.43 -3.51
N HIS A 348 17.89 -14.70 -3.67
CA HIS A 348 17.55 -15.50 -4.85
C HIS A 348 16.04 -15.58 -5.09
N MET A 349 15.24 -15.88 -4.04
CA MET A 349 13.77 -15.95 -4.15
C MET A 349 13.13 -14.62 -4.58
N HIS A 350 13.81 -13.48 -4.37
CA HIS A 350 13.33 -12.16 -4.77
C HIS A 350 13.94 -11.64 -6.08
N LYS A 351 14.80 -12.43 -6.75
CA LYS A 351 15.62 -11.96 -7.88
C LYS A 351 16.45 -10.72 -7.50
N LEU A 352 16.93 -10.68 -6.26
CA LEU A 352 17.63 -9.55 -5.70
C LEU A 352 19.15 -9.74 -5.88
N PRO A 353 19.84 -8.92 -6.70
CA PRO A 353 21.28 -9.02 -6.86
C PRO A 353 22.00 -8.63 -5.56
N SER A 354 23.21 -9.18 -5.39
CA SER A 354 24.15 -8.75 -4.36
C SER A 354 24.55 -7.27 -4.56
N MET A 355 25.03 -6.60 -3.51
CA MET A 355 25.57 -5.24 -3.66
C MET A 355 26.76 -5.23 -4.62
N LYS A 356 27.59 -6.28 -4.64
CA LYS A 356 28.68 -6.43 -5.63
C LYS A 356 28.16 -6.42 -7.07
N GLU A 357 27.21 -7.32 -7.37
CA GLU A 357 26.58 -7.40 -8.69
C GLU A 357 25.91 -6.07 -9.05
N ARG A 358 25.26 -5.43 -8.07
CA ARG A 358 24.55 -4.18 -8.26
C ARG A 358 25.49 -3.02 -8.59
N THR A 359 26.65 -2.94 -7.94
CA THR A 359 27.71 -1.97 -8.25
C THR A 359 28.18 -2.12 -9.69
N SER A 360 28.49 -3.35 -10.14
CA SER A 360 28.89 -3.58 -11.53
C SER A 360 27.81 -3.15 -12.53
N ILE A 361 26.53 -3.41 -12.23
CA ILE A 361 25.41 -2.95 -13.05
C ILE A 361 25.31 -1.42 -13.09
N LEU A 362 25.54 -0.73 -11.96
CA LEU A 362 25.50 0.74 -11.89
C LEU A 362 26.63 1.39 -12.67
N GLN A 363 27.85 0.87 -12.51
CA GLN A 363 29.04 1.38 -13.20
C GLN A 363 28.85 1.33 -14.71
N ILE A 364 28.34 0.21 -15.23
CA ILE A 364 28.16 0.04 -16.67
C ILE A 364 27.02 0.88 -17.21
N LYS A 365 25.93 1.02 -16.47
CA LYS A 365 24.87 1.98 -16.84
C LYS A 365 25.43 3.39 -16.98
N PHE A 366 26.30 3.79 -16.05
CA PHE A 366 26.94 5.10 -16.11
C PHE A 366 27.88 5.23 -17.32
N LEU A 367 28.70 4.21 -17.59
CA LEU A 367 29.59 4.19 -18.76
C LEU A 367 28.82 4.23 -20.10
N LEU A 368 27.69 3.52 -20.21
CA LEU A 368 26.86 3.52 -21.42
C LEU A 368 26.13 4.85 -21.61
N ASN A 369 25.64 5.48 -20.53
CA ASN A 369 24.94 6.76 -20.60
C ASN A 369 25.82 7.89 -21.14
N ILE A 370 27.14 7.75 -21.03
CA ILE A 370 28.10 8.75 -21.48
C ILE A 370 28.14 8.89 -22.99
N ASN A 371 27.87 7.82 -23.73
CA ASN A 371 27.76 7.86 -25.20
C ASN A 371 26.59 8.73 -25.69
N TYR A 372 25.67 9.10 -24.80
CA TYR A 372 24.49 9.92 -25.10
C TYR A 372 24.56 11.31 -24.44
N LEU A 373 25.72 11.72 -23.93
CA LEU A 373 25.89 13.05 -23.39
C LEU A 373 25.93 14.10 -24.51
N PRO A 374 25.37 15.30 -24.28
CA PRO A 374 25.59 16.45 -25.15
C PRO A 374 27.09 16.77 -25.29
N ASP A 375 27.50 17.19 -26.48
CA ASP A 375 28.91 17.49 -26.78
C ASP A 375 29.48 18.61 -25.91
N ASP A 376 28.65 19.54 -25.47
CA ASP A 376 29.00 20.69 -24.61
C ASP A 376 29.07 20.36 -23.10
N SER A 377 28.80 19.11 -22.71
CA SER A 377 28.89 18.71 -21.32
C SER A 377 30.34 18.72 -20.82
N LEU A 378 30.58 19.12 -19.56
CA LEU A 378 31.94 19.10 -19.01
C LEU A 378 32.59 17.70 -19.13
N LEU A 379 31.79 16.63 -18.97
CA LEU A 379 32.32 15.27 -19.03
C LEU A 379 32.68 14.85 -20.47
N SER A 380 31.90 15.21 -21.49
CA SER A 380 32.26 14.95 -22.90
C SER A 380 33.58 15.61 -23.27
N LEU A 381 33.79 16.86 -22.84
CA LEU A 381 35.04 17.60 -23.06
C LEU A 381 36.24 16.96 -22.34
N MET A 382 36.02 16.34 -21.17
CA MET A 382 37.10 15.71 -20.39
C MET A 382 37.46 14.29 -20.86
N ILE A 383 36.54 13.56 -21.52
CA ILE A 383 36.76 12.15 -21.92
C ILE A 383 38.03 11.93 -22.76
N PRO A 384 38.37 12.75 -23.77
CA PRO A 384 39.61 12.60 -24.54
C PRO A 384 40.85 12.58 -23.65
N HIS A 385 40.93 13.52 -22.70
CA HIS A 385 42.03 13.60 -21.73
C HIS A 385 42.03 12.42 -20.74
N ILE A 386 40.86 12.03 -20.25
CA ILE A 386 40.70 10.91 -19.30
C ILE A 386 41.16 9.57 -19.93
N ASN A 387 40.87 9.36 -21.21
CA ASN A 387 41.25 8.14 -21.93
C ASN A 387 42.77 8.00 -22.10
N GLN A 388 43.52 9.10 -22.20
CA GLN A 388 44.98 9.11 -22.32
C GLN A 388 45.68 8.65 -21.01
N HIS A 389 45.01 8.79 -19.86
CA HIS A 389 45.58 8.40 -18.57
C HIS A 389 45.13 6.99 -18.13
N SER A 390 46.05 6.03 -18.20
CA SER A 390 45.82 4.62 -17.82
C SER A 390 45.42 4.41 -16.34
N LYS A 391 45.80 5.33 -15.46
CA LYS A 391 45.47 5.32 -14.02
C LYS A 391 44.13 5.99 -13.69
N SER A 392 43.43 6.55 -14.67
CA SER A 392 42.16 7.24 -14.42
C SER A 392 41.11 6.28 -13.85
N ARG A 393 40.21 6.81 -13.00
CA ARG A 393 39.07 6.03 -12.47
C ARG A 393 38.25 5.42 -13.61
N TRP A 394 38.16 6.12 -14.73
CA TRP A 394 37.52 5.67 -15.95
C TRP A 394 38.06 4.33 -16.46
N GLN A 395 39.38 4.22 -16.61
CA GLN A 395 40.02 2.96 -17.03
C GLN A 395 39.85 1.86 -15.97
N GLN A 396 39.74 2.21 -14.69
CA GLN A 396 39.45 1.24 -13.63
C GLN A 396 38.02 0.69 -13.70
N LEU A 397 37.03 1.51 -14.03
CA LEU A 397 35.63 1.08 -14.18
C LEU A 397 35.43 0.14 -15.38
N LYS A 398 36.17 0.37 -16.48
CA LYS A 398 36.19 -0.51 -17.67
C LYS A 398 36.80 -1.90 -17.41
N LYS A 399 37.48 -2.13 -16.29
CA LYS A 399 38.01 -3.45 -15.91
C LYS A 399 36.95 -4.40 -15.34
N SER A 400 35.71 -3.95 -15.17
CA SER A 400 34.66 -4.82 -14.61
C SER A 400 34.32 -5.99 -15.55
N GLN A 401 34.09 -7.17 -14.97
CA GLN A 401 33.78 -8.39 -15.73
C GLN A 401 32.55 -8.22 -16.65
N LEU A 402 31.52 -7.51 -16.19
CA LEU A 402 30.32 -7.26 -16.99
C LEU A 402 30.59 -6.28 -18.16
N TRP A 403 31.58 -5.39 -18.05
CA TRP A 403 31.95 -4.47 -19.13
C TRP A 403 32.67 -5.22 -20.25
N GLN A 404 33.58 -6.13 -19.89
CA GLN A 404 34.29 -6.99 -20.85
C GLN A 404 33.38 -7.95 -21.62
N GLN A 405 32.17 -8.21 -21.11
CA GLN A 405 31.16 -9.06 -21.77
C GLN A 405 30.25 -8.29 -22.73
N LEU A 406 30.39 -6.96 -22.83
CA LEU A 406 29.65 -6.16 -23.81
C LEU A 406 30.42 -6.16 -25.15
N PRO A 407 29.71 -6.25 -26.29
CA PRO A 407 30.31 -6.01 -27.60
C PRO A 407 30.88 -4.59 -27.69
N ASP A 408 31.78 -4.34 -28.64
CA ASP A 408 32.54 -3.08 -28.74
C ASP A 408 31.58 -1.87 -28.74
N PRO A 409 31.71 -0.91 -27.80
CA PRO A 409 30.78 0.22 -27.63
C PRO A 409 30.69 1.19 -28.82
N LYS A 410 31.44 0.94 -29.90
CA LYS A 410 31.33 1.65 -31.18
C LYS A 410 30.14 1.20 -32.03
N GLU A 411 29.57 0.02 -31.76
CA GLU A 411 28.27 -0.37 -32.28
C GLU A 411 27.18 0.06 -31.29
N ASP A 412 26.10 0.66 -31.81
CA ASP A 412 24.95 1.15 -31.06
C ASP A 412 24.48 0.11 -30.02
N THR A 413 25.00 0.24 -28.80
CA THR A 413 24.68 -0.69 -27.73
C THR A 413 23.27 -0.34 -27.24
N THR A 414 22.28 -0.96 -27.86
CA THR A 414 20.88 -0.70 -27.56
C THR A 414 20.54 -1.08 -26.11
N GLU A 415 19.54 -0.43 -25.52
CA GLU A 415 19.03 -0.77 -24.18
C GLU A 415 18.65 -2.27 -24.08
N SER A 416 18.24 -2.88 -25.20
CA SER A 416 17.94 -4.30 -25.33
C SER A 416 19.18 -5.19 -25.11
N MET A 417 20.30 -4.85 -25.74
CA MET A 417 21.56 -5.57 -25.58
C MET A 417 22.05 -5.51 -24.13
N PHE A 418 22.03 -4.33 -23.50
CA PHE A 418 22.37 -4.20 -22.08
C PHE A 418 21.47 -5.08 -21.18
N LYS A 419 20.16 -5.11 -21.44
CA LYS A 419 19.22 -5.99 -20.70
C LYS A 419 19.59 -7.47 -20.85
N ALA A 420 19.99 -7.91 -22.05
CA ALA A 420 20.42 -9.28 -22.33
C ALA A 420 21.74 -9.62 -21.63
N THR A 421 22.78 -8.80 -21.79
CA THR A 421 24.10 -9.02 -21.17
C THR A 421 24.02 -8.99 -19.64
N LYS A 422 23.25 -8.06 -19.07
CA LYS A 422 22.98 -8.02 -17.62
C LYS A 422 22.34 -9.34 -17.14
N ARG A 423 21.40 -9.88 -17.92
CA ARG A 423 20.73 -11.14 -17.57
C ARG A 423 21.72 -12.30 -17.59
N LEU A 424 22.55 -12.40 -18.63
CA LEU A 424 23.57 -13.44 -18.75
C LEU A 424 24.59 -13.35 -17.62
N PHE A 425 25.10 -12.16 -17.32
CA PHE A 425 26.02 -11.93 -16.20
C PHE A 425 25.45 -12.42 -14.86
N LEU A 426 24.21 -12.03 -14.53
CA LEU A 426 23.58 -12.47 -13.28
C LEU A 426 23.35 -13.99 -13.27
N MET A 427 23.07 -14.61 -14.42
CA MET A 427 22.96 -16.07 -14.52
C MET A 427 24.30 -16.77 -14.28
N ASN A 428 25.38 -16.26 -14.87
CA ASN A 428 26.73 -16.79 -14.65
C ASN A 428 27.16 -16.62 -13.18
N GLU A 429 26.84 -15.49 -12.54
CA GLU A 429 27.10 -15.29 -11.10
C GLU A 429 26.24 -16.22 -10.22
N LEU A 430 25.02 -16.55 -10.64
CA LEU A 430 24.21 -17.56 -9.95
C LEU A 430 24.81 -18.96 -10.11
N GLU A 431 25.27 -19.33 -11.30
CA GLU A 431 25.91 -20.62 -11.56
C GLU A 431 27.19 -20.79 -10.75
N LYS A 432 28.03 -19.76 -10.69
CA LYS A 432 29.21 -19.73 -9.80
C LYS A 432 28.83 -19.96 -8.33
N LYS A 433 27.72 -19.37 -7.88
CA LYS A 433 27.22 -19.59 -6.50
C LYS A 433 26.70 -21.01 -6.30
N LEU A 434 26.05 -21.60 -7.30
CA LEU A 434 25.53 -22.97 -7.25
C LEU A 434 26.66 -24.01 -7.20
N ASN A 435 27.77 -23.73 -7.87
CA ASN A 435 28.93 -24.62 -7.94
C ASN A 435 29.95 -24.41 -6.81
N ALA A 436 29.73 -23.45 -5.91
CA ALA A 436 30.64 -23.18 -4.80
C ALA A 436 30.58 -24.29 -3.73
N THR A 437 31.73 -24.65 -3.16
CA THR A 437 31.88 -25.79 -2.24
C THR A 437 31.32 -25.53 -0.83
N THR A 438 31.01 -24.28 -0.47
CA THR A 438 30.61 -23.88 0.90
C THR A 438 29.24 -23.19 0.96
N GLY A 439 28.34 -23.70 1.81
CA GLY A 439 27.10 -23.00 2.20
C GLY A 439 25.95 -22.98 1.18
N VAL A 440 26.00 -23.84 0.15
CA VAL A 440 25.09 -23.79 -1.02
C VAL A 440 23.97 -24.84 -0.98
N THR A 441 23.94 -25.74 0.01
CA THR A 441 22.97 -26.86 0.08
C THR A 441 21.52 -26.41 -0.10
N ASN A 442 21.12 -25.30 0.53
CA ASN A 442 19.77 -24.75 0.40
C ASN A 442 19.53 -24.00 -0.91
N LEU A 443 20.56 -23.42 -1.53
CA LEU A 443 20.44 -22.74 -2.82
C LEU A 443 20.30 -23.74 -3.98
N ILE A 444 21.01 -24.87 -3.91
CA ILE A 444 20.88 -25.98 -4.89
C ILE A 444 19.45 -26.53 -4.89
N ALA A 445 18.82 -26.62 -3.72
CA ALA A 445 17.43 -27.02 -3.61
C ALA A 445 16.43 -25.97 -4.16
N CYS A 446 16.88 -24.73 -4.44
CA CYS A 446 16.06 -23.69 -5.08
C CYS A 446 16.05 -23.86 -6.61
N ARG A 447 15.54 -22.85 -7.33
CA ARG A 447 15.48 -22.89 -8.79
C ARG A 447 16.83 -22.44 -9.37
N THR A 448 17.21 -23.03 -10.49
CA THR A 448 18.41 -22.59 -11.23
C THR A 448 18.17 -21.31 -12.05
N LYS A 449 16.93 -20.82 -12.12
CA LYS A 449 16.54 -19.62 -12.89
C LYS A 449 16.37 -18.38 -12.01
N LEU A 450 16.73 -17.22 -12.54
CA LEU A 450 16.54 -15.91 -11.89
C LEU A 450 15.10 -15.38 -12.05
N LEU A 451 14.21 -15.83 -11.17
CA LEU A 451 12.81 -15.40 -11.11
C LEU A 451 12.35 -15.24 -9.66
N ILE A 452 11.21 -14.56 -9.46
CA ILE A 452 10.60 -14.47 -8.14
C ILE A 452 10.01 -15.83 -7.78
N ASP A 453 10.40 -16.39 -6.64
CA ASP A 453 9.90 -17.70 -6.20
C ASP A 453 8.37 -17.66 -5.99
N PRO A 454 7.60 -18.58 -6.58
CA PRO A 454 6.15 -18.60 -6.50
C PRO A 454 5.56 -18.71 -5.11
N ILE A 455 6.29 -19.29 -4.16
CA ILE A 455 5.87 -19.37 -2.76
C ILE A 455 5.58 -17.96 -2.21
N LEU A 456 6.23 -16.92 -2.75
CA LEU A 456 6.04 -15.54 -2.33
C LEU A 456 4.73 -14.90 -2.82
N TRP A 457 4.11 -15.42 -3.88
CA TRP A 457 2.93 -14.79 -4.48
C TRP A 457 1.73 -15.71 -4.75
N ILE A 458 1.90 -17.04 -4.68
CA ILE A 458 0.79 -17.99 -4.79
C ILE A 458 -0.20 -17.76 -3.63
N PRO A 459 -1.52 -17.79 -3.88
CA PRO A 459 -2.52 -17.78 -2.81
C PRO A 459 -2.33 -18.98 -1.88
N MET A 460 -2.15 -18.70 -0.58
CA MET A 460 -2.00 -19.72 0.48
C MET A 460 -2.07 -19.01 1.84
N ALA A 461 -2.43 -19.74 2.88
CA ALA A 461 -2.51 -19.21 4.22
C ALA A 461 -1.13 -18.76 4.74
N ARG A 462 -1.10 -17.82 5.70
CA ARG A 462 0.16 -17.32 6.28
C ARG A 462 0.99 -18.44 6.92
N LYS A 463 0.33 -19.38 7.60
CA LYS A 463 0.98 -20.53 8.24
C LYS A 463 1.66 -21.43 7.20
N GLU A 464 0.99 -21.70 6.10
CA GLU A 464 1.51 -22.50 4.99
C GLU A 464 2.69 -21.81 4.31
N ARG A 465 2.54 -20.54 3.94
CA ARG A 465 3.65 -19.75 3.37
C ARG A 465 4.85 -19.72 4.29
N SER A 466 4.63 -19.57 5.60
CA SER A 466 5.71 -19.62 6.57
C SER A 466 6.40 -20.99 6.59
N ARG A 467 5.67 -22.10 6.42
CA ARG A 467 6.25 -23.45 6.37
C ARG A 467 7.05 -23.65 5.07
N CYS A 468 6.51 -23.26 3.92
CA CYS A 468 7.20 -23.33 2.63
C CYS A 468 8.49 -22.50 2.63
N LEU A 469 8.45 -21.27 3.15
CA LEU A 469 9.63 -20.42 3.30
C LEU A 469 10.67 -21.03 4.24
N ARG A 470 10.24 -21.56 5.40
CA ARG A 470 11.15 -22.25 6.32
C ARG A 470 11.78 -23.48 5.69
N TRP A 471 11.04 -24.24 4.87
CA TRP A 471 11.58 -25.37 4.12
C TRP A 471 12.66 -24.94 3.13
N ARG A 472 12.40 -23.89 2.32
CA ARG A 472 13.39 -23.31 1.40
C ARG A 472 14.65 -22.82 2.12
N LEU A 473 14.49 -22.27 3.33
CA LEU A 473 15.58 -21.73 4.13
C LEU A 473 16.27 -22.79 5.03
N GLY A 474 15.77 -24.03 5.07
CA GLY A 474 16.27 -25.09 5.94
C GLY A 474 15.98 -24.91 7.44
N TRP A 475 15.00 -24.08 7.81
CA TRP A 475 14.67 -23.71 9.19
C TRP A 475 13.66 -24.65 9.86
N LEU A 476 14.04 -25.92 10.07
CA LEU A 476 13.27 -26.89 10.84
C LEU A 476 13.98 -27.18 12.17
N PRO A 477 13.31 -27.20 13.35
CA PRO A 477 11.99 -26.70 13.71
C PRO A 477 12.10 -25.37 14.52
N GLY A 478 12.16 -24.23 13.82
CA GLY A 478 12.09 -22.92 14.48
C GLY A 478 13.37 -22.45 15.17
N GLY A 479 14.54 -22.88 14.69
CA GLY A 479 15.84 -22.31 15.07
C GLY A 479 16.53 -22.97 16.26
N LYS A 480 15.80 -23.68 17.13
CA LYS A 480 16.39 -24.57 18.13
C LYS A 480 16.25 -26.02 17.65
N PRO A 481 17.33 -26.84 17.66
CA PRO A 481 17.20 -28.27 17.43
C PRO A 481 16.17 -28.85 18.40
N LYS A 482 15.21 -29.60 17.88
CA LYS A 482 14.25 -30.35 18.70
C LYS A 482 14.34 -31.81 18.31
N PRO A 483 14.09 -32.73 19.26
CA PRO A 483 13.99 -34.13 18.94
C PRO A 483 12.81 -34.38 18.00
N CYS A 484 12.97 -35.36 17.12
CA CYS A 484 11.90 -35.84 16.26
C CYS A 484 10.80 -36.45 17.13
N LYS A 485 9.56 -35.99 16.94
CA LYS A 485 8.41 -36.51 17.70
C LYS A 485 8.06 -37.96 17.36
N THR A 486 8.48 -38.45 16.19
CA THR A 486 8.11 -39.76 15.68
C THR A 486 9.11 -40.85 16.09
N CYS A 487 10.41 -40.56 16.03
CA CYS A 487 11.46 -41.56 16.28
C CYS A 487 12.47 -41.14 17.37
N GLY A 488 12.29 -40.00 18.02
CA GLY A 488 13.18 -39.53 19.09
C GLY A 488 14.53 -38.97 18.65
N PHE A 489 14.86 -38.96 17.35
CA PHE A 489 16.16 -38.46 16.86
C PHE A 489 16.45 -37.04 17.33
N PRO A 490 17.61 -36.75 17.95
CA PRO A 490 17.85 -35.52 18.72
C PRO A 490 17.80 -34.23 17.89
N ASN A 491 18.21 -34.30 16.61
CA ASN A 491 18.31 -33.14 15.73
C ASN A 491 17.34 -33.25 14.54
N PHE A 492 16.13 -32.74 14.67
CA PHE A 492 15.16 -32.73 13.57
C PHE A 492 15.55 -31.74 12.45
N HIS A 493 16.35 -32.20 11.49
CA HIS A 493 16.73 -31.44 10.29
C HIS A 493 16.00 -31.94 9.05
N LYS A 494 16.16 -31.24 7.93
CA LYS A 494 15.44 -31.47 6.67
C LYS A 494 15.57 -32.92 6.14
N ASN A 495 16.79 -33.45 6.01
CA ASN A 495 16.99 -34.83 5.55
C ASN A 495 16.31 -35.85 6.48
N HIS A 496 16.43 -35.66 7.79
CA HIS A 496 15.75 -36.51 8.76
C HIS A 496 14.22 -36.45 8.59
N ALA A 497 13.65 -35.27 8.39
CA ALA A 497 12.22 -35.10 8.16
C ALA A 497 11.73 -35.87 6.92
N ILE A 498 12.53 -35.89 5.83
CA ILE A 498 12.19 -36.60 4.59
C ILE A 498 12.10 -38.11 4.85
N HIS A 499 13.15 -38.70 5.43
CA HIS A 499 13.21 -40.15 5.66
C HIS A 499 12.27 -40.60 6.78
N CYS A 500 12.28 -39.93 7.94
CA CYS A 500 11.52 -40.36 9.11
C CYS A 500 10.00 -40.23 8.92
N LEU A 501 9.54 -39.25 8.13
CA LEU A 501 8.10 -39.07 7.87
C LEU A 501 7.65 -39.74 6.57
N HIS A 502 8.54 -40.43 5.86
CA HIS A 502 8.29 -41.03 4.54
C HIS A 502 7.60 -40.03 3.60
N ILE A 503 8.19 -38.83 3.48
CA ILE A 503 7.59 -37.70 2.75
C ILE A 503 7.38 -38.04 1.27
N ASP A 504 8.35 -38.72 0.67
CA ASP A 504 8.31 -39.31 -0.67
C ASP A 504 7.06 -40.19 -0.88
N ASN A 505 6.82 -41.16 0.00
CA ASN A 505 5.65 -42.04 -0.05
C ASN A 505 4.34 -41.27 0.11
N ARG A 506 4.28 -40.32 1.05
CA ARG A 506 3.09 -39.49 1.30
C ARG A 506 2.75 -38.59 0.10
N LEU A 507 3.77 -38.11 -0.61
CA LEU A 507 3.61 -37.28 -1.80
C LEU A 507 3.45 -38.09 -3.08
N LYS A 508 3.53 -39.43 -3.01
CA LYS A 508 3.55 -40.34 -4.16
C LYS A 508 4.62 -39.97 -5.20
N ILE A 509 5.77 -39.50 -4.71
CA ILE A 509 6.94 -39.20 -5.54
C ILE A 509 7.88 -40.39 -5.41
N GLU A 510 8.26 -40.99 -6.53
CA GLU A 510 9.26 -42.05 -6.55
C GLU A 510 10.56 -41.58 -5.88
N TYR A 511 10.90 -42.20 -4.74
CA TYR A 511 12.04 -41.84 -3.88
C TYR A 511 13.37 -41.73 -4.64
N HIS A 512 13.56 -42.55 -5.66
CA HIS A 512 14.77 -42.59 -6.48
C HIS A 512 14.90 -41.42 -7.47
N LYS A 513 13.83 -40.65 -7.71
CA LYS A 513 13.87 -39.48 -8.61
C LYS A 513 14.42 -38.22 -7.93
N THR A 514 14.28 -38.06 -6.60
CA THR A 514 14.74 -36.83 -5.91
C THR A 514 15.05 -37.02 -4.42
N ALA A 515 16.23 -36.57 -3.97
CA ALA A 515 16.61 -36.53 -2.55
C ALA A 515 15.84 -35.49 -1.71
N ASP A 516 15.14 -34.54 -2.34
CA ASP A 516 14.32 -33.51 -1.67
C ASP A 516 12.97 -33.33 -2.38
N PRO A 517 11.99 -34.21 -2.11
CA PRO A 517 10.72 -34.26 -2.82
C PRO A 517 9.91 -32.95 -2.73
N ILE A 518 9.95 -32.27 -1.60
CA ILE A 518 9.20 -31.01 -1.41
C ILE A 518 9.83 -29.88 -2.22
N SER A 519 11.17 -29.74 -2.22
CA SER A 519 11.79 -28.70 -3.04
C SER A 519 11.64 -28.96 -4.52
N TYR A 520 11.62 -30.24 -4.94
CA TYR A 520 11.27 -30.63 -6.29
C TYR A 520 9.86 -30.14 -6.67
N LEU A 521 8.84 -30.41 -5.85
CA LEU A 521 7.49 -29.89 -6.06
C LEU A 521 7.44 -28.37 -6.12
N PHE A 522 8.16 -27.68 -5.22
CA PHE A 522 8.24 -26.22 -5.28
C PHE A 522 8.87 -25.70 -6.57
N ASN A 523 9.78 -26.46 -7.17
CA ASN A 523 10.39 -26.11 -8.45
C ASN A 523 9.44 -26.35 -9.65
N LEU A 524 8.42 -27.20 -9.49
CA LEU A 524 7.34 -27.40 -10.48
C LEU A 524 6.26 -26.32 -10.45
N LEU A 525 6.21 -25.47 -9.40
CA LEU A 525 5.27 -24.34 -9.36
C LEU A 525 5.49 -23.38 -10.55
N PRO A 526 4.47 -22.62 -11.00
CA PRO A 526 4.56 -21.83 -12.22
C PRO A 526 5.66 -20.78 -12.18
N GLN A 527 6.13 -20.37 -13.34
CA GLN A 527 7.17 -19.34 -13.45
C GLN A 527 6.59 -17.92 -13.53
N SER A 528 5.30 -17.78 -13.80
CA SER A 528 4.60 -16.51 -13.95
C SER A 528 3.27 -16.49 -13.20
N LYS A 529 2.85 -15.30 -12.77
CA LYS A 529 1.52 -15.10 -12.19
C LYS A 529 0.44 -15.41 -13.23
N PRO A 530 -0.66 -16.08 -12.85
CA PRO A 530 -1.77 -16.28 -13.76
C PRO A 530 -2.41 -14.94 -14.11
N THR A 531 -2.50 -14.64 -15.40
CA THR A 531 -3.06 -13.40 -15.94
C THR A 531 -4.51 -13.52 -16.41
N SER A 532 -5.01 -14.74 -16.64
CA SER A 532 -6.38 -15.00 -17.10
C SER A 532 -7.28 -15.54 -15.99
N LYS A 533 -8.58 -15.20 -16.03
CA LYS A 533 -9.60 -15.69 -15.08
C LYS A 533 -9.59 -17.22 -14.97
N LYS A 534 -9.59 -17.93 -16.11
CA LYS A 534 -9.51 -19.40 -16.17
C LYS A 534 -8.29 -19.96 -15.43
N LYS A 535 -7.11 -19.35 -15.63
CA LYS A 535 -5.91 -19.76 -14.87
C LYS A 535 -6.11 -19.48 -13.39
N ILE A 536 -6.54 -18.28 -13.01
CA ILE A 536 -6.75 -17.90 -11.60
C ILE A 536 -7.71 -18.88 -10.89
N GLU A 537 -8.79 -19.28 -11.55
CA GLU A 537 -9.80 -20.21 -11.03
C GLU A 537 -9.25 -21.63 -10.88
N PHE A 538 -8.53 -22.13 -11.88
CA PHE A 538 -7.74 -23.36 -11.78
C PHE A 538 -6.78 -23.33 -10.58
N TRP A 539 -6.09 -22.20 -10.37
CA TRP A 539 -5.18 -22.04 -9.23
C TRP A 539 -5.90 -22.05 -7.88
N LYS A 540 -7.07 -21.40 -7.78
CA LYS A 540 -7.89 -21.40 -6.56
C LYS A 540 -8.39 -22.81 -6.20
N ASN A 541 -8.73 -23.62 -7.21
CA ASN A 541 -9.21 -24.98 -7.00
C ASN A 541 -8.09 -25.94 -6.55
N ILE A 542 -6.86 -25.71 -7.00
CA ILE A 542 -5.70 -26.56 -6.65
C ILE A 542 -5.04 -26.13 -5.34
N TRP A 543 -5.01 -24.82 -5.06
CA TRP A 543 -4.40 -24.25 -3.87
C TRP A 543 -5.46 -23.44 -3.10
N PRO A 544 -6.30 -24.10 -2.28
CA PRO A 544 -7.34 -23.43 -1.52
C PRO A 544 -6.73 -22.37 -0.61
N THR A 545 -7.35 -21.19 -0.60
CA THR A 545 -6.91 -19.98 0.11
C THR A 545 -7.13 -20.03 1.61
#